data_AF-A0A849M888-F1
#
_entry.id   AF-A0A849M888-F1
#
_cell.length_a   1.000
_cell.length_b   1.000
_cell.length_c   1.000
_cell.angle_alpha   90.00
_cell.angle_beta   90.00
_cell.angle_gamma   90.00
#
_symmetry.space_group_name_H-M   'P 1'
#
loop_
_entity.id
_entity.type
_entity.pdbx_description
1 polymer ?
#
loop_
_entity_poly.entity_id
_entity_poly.type
_entity_poly.pdbx_seq_one_letter_code
_entity_poly.pdbx_strand_id
1 'polypeptide(L)'
;MKGTGLAIWSELFTNIRILGLDIDLGHINNNMDNLKKLGAFEKNDIELHEFDQFEENIEKLKTVLNDDKVDIFIDDGFHSNETILNTLKSALPHLAEKFVYFIEDNKNVYKEIERLYPELKMDVKGQLTVLSR
;
A
#
# COMPACT_ATOMS: atom_id res chain seq x y z
N MET A 1 5.29 10.84 1.67
CA MET A 1 4.28 10.84 2.77
C MET A 1 4.94 11.20 4.12
N LYS A 2 4.22 11.78 5.10
CA LYS A 2 4.76 12.10 6.46
C LYS A 2 4.58 10.98 7.52
N GLY A 3 4.00 9.84 7.15
CA GLY A 3 3.79 8.68 8.01
C GLY A 3 2.48 8.65 8.82
N THR A 4 1.59 9.64 8.70
CA THR A 4 0.32 9.67 9.46
C THR A 4 -0.62 8.51 9.11
N GLY A 5 -0.72 8.14 7.83
CA GLY A 5 -1.52 6.97 7.42
C GLY A 5 -1.04 5.70 8.12
N LEU A 6 0.27 5.43 8.09
CA LEU A 6 0.88 4.30 8.78
C LEU A 6 0.64 4.32 10.29
N ALA A 7 0.68 5.51 10.92
CA ALA A 7 0.36 5.66 12.33
C ALA A 7 -1.08 5.22 12.65
N ILE A 8 -2.06 5.63 11.83
CA ILE A 8 -3.47 5.23 11.97
C ILE A 8 -3.61 3.71 11.90
N TRP A 9 -3.02 3.07 10.89
CA TRP A 9 -3.09 1.61 10.75
C TRP A 9 -2.40 0.87 11.89
N SER A 10 -1.30 1.43 12.44
CA SER A 10 -0.61 0.88 13.61
C SER A 10 -1.40 0.97 14.91
N GLU A 11 -2.38 1.87 14.98
CA GLU A 11 -3.26 2.02 16.14
C GLU A 11 -4.51 1.13 16.03
N LEU A 12 -5.09 1.05 14.83
CA LEU A 12 -6.30 0.27 14.56
C LEU A 12 -6.09 -1.25 14.69
N PHE A 13 -4.91 -1.73 14.33
CA PHE A 13 -4.57 -3.16 14.36
C PHE A 13 -3.40 -3.40 15.31
N THR A 14 -3.47 -4.46 16.11
CA THR A 14 -2.43 -4.84 17.07
C THR A 14 -1.78 -6.16 16.69
N ASN A 15 -0.47 -6.31 16.92
CA ASN A 15 0.32 -7.50 16.57
C ASN A 15 0.33 -7.78 15.06
N ILE A 16 0.47 -6.74 14.25
CA ILE A 16 0.59 -6.84 12.80
C ILE A 16 1.97 -6.39 12.34
N ARG A 17 2.38 -6.88 11.16
CA ARG A 17 3.54 -6.38 10.43
C ARG A 17 3.09 -5.22 9.56
N ILE A 18 3.76 -4.07 9.67
CA ILE A 18 3.40 -2.85 8.91
C ILE A 18 4.57 -2.46 8.02
N LEU A 19 4.30 -2.32 6.74
CA LEU A 19 5.27 -1.89 5.74
C LEU A 19 4.86 -0.53 5.17
N GLY A 20 5.76 0.44 5.23
CA GLY A 20 5.65 1.72 4.54
C GLY A 20 6.54 1.72 3.30
N LEU A 21 5.93 1.99 2.16
CA LEU A 21 6.59 2.08 0.86
C LEU A 21 6.55 3.55 0.39
N ASP A 22 7.70 4.16 0.13
CA ASP A 22 7.78 5.55 -0.36
C ASP A 22 9.05 5.73 -1.19
N ILE A 23 9.04 6.60 -2.20
CA ILE A 23 10.24 6.90 -3.00
C ILE A 23 11.26 7.73 -2.18
N ASP A 24 10.78 8.53 -1.22
CA ASP A 24 11.62 9.32 -0.33
C ASP A 24 11.26 9.09 1.14
N LEU A 25 12.03 8.21 1.78
CA LEU A 25 11.90 7.92 3.21
C LEU A 25 12.29 9.10 4.10
N GLY A 26 12.97 10.13 3.58
CA GLY A 26 13.38 11.30 4.34
C GLY A 26 12.20 12.01 4.99
N HIS A 27 11.04 12.07 4.32
CA HIS A 27 9.86 12.72 4.86
C HIS A 27 9.32 12.08 6.13
N ILE A 28 9.23 10.75 6.16
CA ILE A 28 8.76 10.02 7.35
C ILE A 28 9.84 9.95 8.41
N ASN A 29 11.10 9.72 8.04
CA ASN A 29 12.21 9.66 8.98
C ASN A 29 12.35 10.97 9.76
N ASN A 30 12.23 12.12 9.08
CA ASN A 30 12.27 13.44 9.72
C ASN A 30 11.06 13.73 10.63
N ASN A 31 9.96 13.00 10.49
CA ASN A 31 8.76 13.15 11.32
C ASN A 31 8.60 12.03 12.37
N MET A 32 9.49 11.03 12.38
CA MET A 32 9.34 9.82 13.18
C MET A 32 9.24 10.12 14.69
N ASP A 33 10.09 11.02 15.21
CA ASP A 33 10.07 11.40 16.63
C ASP A 33 8.75 12.05 17.03
N ASN A 34 8.17 12.87 16.15
CA ASN A 34 6.88 13.49 16.38
C ASN A 34 5.74 12.47 16.35
N LEU A 35 5.77 11.51 15.40
CA LEU A 35 4.79 10.43 15.34
C LEU A 35 4.81 9.58 16.63
N LYS A 36 6.00 9.16 17.06
CA LYS A 36 6.17 8.38 18.30
C LYS A 36 5.71 9.16 19.54
N LYS A 37 6.01 10.46 19.61
CA LYS A 37 5.52 11.33 20.70
C LYS A 37 4.00 11.42 20.78
N LEU A 38 3.32 11.25 19.64
CA LEU A 38 1.86 11.22 19.55
C LEU A 38 1.28 9.81 19.77
N GLY A 39 2.10 8.81 20.11
CA GLY A 39 1.67 7.44 20.39
C GLY A 39 1.65 6.50 19.17
N ALA A 40 2.18 6.94 18.01
CA ALA A 40 2.28 6.06 16.85
C ALA A 40 3.27 4.92 17.11
N PHE A 41 2.98 3.73 16.55
CA PHE A 41 3.88 2.57 16.56
C PHE A 41 4.21 2.01 17.95
N GLU A 42 3.43 2.30 18.99
CA GLU A 42 3.66 1.73 20.33
C GLU A 42 3.40 0.22 20.39
N LYS A 43 2.51 -0.29 19.53
CA LYS A 43 2.03 -1.68 19.53
C LYS A 43 2.56 -2.52 18.37
N ASN A 44 3.16 -1.88 17.37
CA ASN A 44 3.64 -2.53 16.16
C ASN A 44 4.89 -1.81 15.69
N ASP A 45 5.91 -2.57 15.33
CA ASP A 45 7.04 -2.04 14.58
C ASP A 45 6.65 -1.73 13.14
N ILE A 46 7.37 -0.77 12.55
CA ILE A 46 7.19 -0.37 11.16
C ILE A 46 8.47 -0.63 10.38
N GLU A 47 8.30 -1.26 9.22
CA GLU A 47 9.36 -1.46 8.24
C GLU A 47 9.20 -0.44 7.12
N LEU A 48 10.27 0.29 6.81
CA LEU A 48 10.26 1.32 5.77
C LEU A 48 11.16 0.91 4.63
N HIS A 49 10.60 0.90 3.42
CA HIS A 49 11.32 0.53 2.22
C HIS A 49 11.12 1.59 1.14
N GLU A 50 12.21 1.90 0.46
CA GLU A 50 12.14 2.72 -0.75
C GLU A 50 11.28 2.00 -1.79
N PHE A 51 10.42 2.69 -2.52
CA PHE A 51 9.58 2.11 -3.57
C PHE A 51 9.23 3.14 -4.63
N ASP A 52 9.62 2.90 -5.88
CA ASP A 52 9.29 3.78 -7.00
C ASP A 52 8.16 3.17 -7.82
N GLN A 53 6.97 3.78 -7.80
CA GLN A 53 5.80 3.28 -8.51
C GLN A 53 5.92 3.35 -10.05
N PHE A 54 6.94 4.00 -10.59
CA PHE A 54 7.24 4.03 -12.02
C PHE A 54 8.06 2.82 -12.48
N GLU A 55 8.62 2.03 -11.55
CA GLU A 55 9.42 0.84 -11.85
C GLU A 55 8.64 -0.47 -11.65
N GLU A 56 9.16 -1.56 -12.21
CA GLU A 56 8.67 -2.92 -11.93
C GLU A 56 9.23 -3.41 -10.59
N ASN A 57 8.38 -3.52 -9.57
CA ASN A 57 8.81 -3.77 -8.20
C ASN A 57 8.52 -5.20 -7.70
N ILE A 58 8.21 -6.16 -8.59
CA ILE A 58 7.83 -7.54 -8.20
C ILE A 58 8.88 -8.18 -7.31
N GLU A 59 10.16 -8.15 -7.72
CA GLU A 59 11.27 -8.77 -6.96
C GLU A 59 11.62 -7.98 -5.69
N LYS A 60 11.41 -6.66 -5.70
CA LYS A 60 11.59 -5.81 -4.51
C LYS A 60 10.58 -6.19 -3.44
N LEU A 61 9.29 -6.27 -3.79
CA LEU A 61 8.24 -6.71 -2.88
C LEU A 61 8.45 -8.14 -2.40
N LYS A 62 8.89 -9.04 -3.28
CA LYS A 62 9.23 -10.42 -2.89
C LYS A 62 10.31 -10.45 -1.82
N THR A 63 11.38 -9.66 -2.00
CA THR A 63 12.50 -9.58 -1.06
C THR A 63 12.06 -8.99 0.27
N VAL A 64 11.27 -7.91 0.23
CA VAL A 64 10.75 -7.22 1.40
C VAL A 64 9.80 -8.13 2.20
N LEU A 65 8.90 -8.83 1.52
CA LEU A 65 7.89 -9.67 2.17
C LEU A 65 8.47 -11.00 2.66
N ASN A 66 9.53 -11.52 2.04
CA ASN A 66 10.15 -12.79 2.44
C ASN A 66 9.12 -13.94 2.53
N ASP A 67 8.40 -14.17 1.43
CA ASP A 67 7.30 -15.13 1.26
C ASP A 67 6.01 -14.85 2.05
N ASP A 68 5.99 -13.86 2.96
CA ASP A 68 4.75 -13.42 3.60
C ASP A 68 3.76 -12.87 2.55
N LYS A 69 2.47 -12.95 2.90
CA LYS A 69 1.37 -12.42 2.08
C LYS A 69 0.75 -11.19 2.73
N VAL A 70 0.29 -10.27 1.87
CA VAL A 70 -0.34 -9.02 2.30
C VAL A 70 -1.85 -9.19 2.36
N ASP A 71 -2.43 -9.00 3.55
CA ASP A 71 -3.88 -9.00 3.75
C ASP A 71 -4.54 -7.67 3.35
N ILE A 72 -3.87 -6.55 3.63
CA ILE A 72 -4.35 -5.20 3.33
C ILE A 72 -3.24 -4.43 2.61
N PHE A 73 -3.52 -3.97 1.39
CA PHE A 73 -2.63 -3.11 0.62
C PHE A 73 -3.32 -1.76 0.35
N ILE A 74 -2.57 -0.66 0.45
CA ILE A 74 -3.10 0.70 0.25
C ILE A 74 -2.18 1.42 -0.72
N ASP A 75 -2.72 1.81 -1.86
CA ASP A 75 -2.06 2.63 -2.87
C ASP A 75 -2.58 4.06 -2.78
N ASP A 76 -1.85 4.85 -2.00
CA ASP A 76 -2.04 6.29 -1.77
C ASP A 76 -0.78 7.05 -2.24
N GLY A 77 -0.29 6.69 -3.43
CA GLY A 77 0.99 7.15 -3.98
C GLY A 77 0.88 8.31 -4.97
N PHE A 78 1.36 8.15 -6.20
CA PHE A 78 1.45 9.22 -7.21
C PHE A 78 0.12 9.48 -7.96
N HIS A 79 -0.86 8.56 -7.82
CA HIS A 79 -2.23 8.70 -8.36
C HIS A 79 -2.35 8.80 -9.89
N SER A 80 -1.36 8.31 -10.65
CA SER A 80 -1.51 8.16 -12.11
C SER A 80 -2.00 6.75 -12.46
N ASN A 81 -2.76 6.59 -13.54
CA ASN A 81 -3.19 5.26 -13.99
C ASN A 81 -1.99 4.32 -14.20
N GLU A 82 -0.89 4.82 -14.76
CA GLU A 82 0.34 4.06 -14.97
C GLU A 82 0.91 3.53 -13.65
N THR A 83 1.14 4.40 -12.68
CA THR A 83 1.74 4.03 -11.38
C THR A 83 0.85 3.10 -10.57
N ILE A 84 -0.46 3.30 -10.61
CA ILE A 84 -1.45 2.41 -9.98
C ILE A 84 -1.40 1.02 -10.61
N LEU A 85 -1.41 0.94 -11.95
CA LEU A 85 -1.39 -0.34 -12.65
C LEU A 85 -0.06 -1.08 -12.45
N ASN A 86 1.07 -0.36 -12.41
CA ASN A 86 2.39 -0.93 -12.12
C ASN A 86 2.48 -1.44 -10.67
N THR A 87 1.95 -0.68 -9.71
CA THR A 87 1.90 -1.07 -8.30
C THR A 87 1.02 -2.30 -8.12
N LEU A 88 -0.19 -2.30 -8.71
CA LEU A 88 -1.08 -3.45 -8.69
C LEU A 88 -0.43 -4.70 -9.31
N LYS A 89 0.18 -4.57 -10.49
CA LYS A 89 0.92 -5.67 -11.14
C LYS A 89 2.02 -6.22 -10.23
N SER A 90 2.74 -5.33 -9.52
CA SER A 90 3.83 -5.69 -8.63
C SER A 90 3.35 -6.37 -7.36
N ALA A 91 2.26 -5.89 -6.77
CA ALA A 91 1.73 -6.35 -5.49
C ALA A 91 0.88 -7.62 -5.61
N LEU A 92 0.10 -7.77 -6.69
CA LEU A 92 -0.89 -8.84 -6.84
C LEU A 92 -0.36 -10.27 -6.59
N PRO A 93 0.85 -10.67 -7.04
CA PRO A 93 1.42 -12.00 -6.73
C PRO A 93 1.68 -12.24 -5.23
N HIS A 94 1.76 -11.16 -4.46
CA HIS A 94 2.13 -11.17 -3.04
C HIS A 94 0.96 -10.91 -2.10
N LEU A 95 -0.25 -10.71 -2.63
CA LEU A 95 -1.46 -10.58 -1.81
C LEU A 95 -1.92 -11.95 -1.31
N ALA A 96 -2.53 -11.97 -0.13
CA ALA A 96 -3.15 -13.17 0.45
C ALA A 96 -4.33 -13.66 -0.42
N GLU A 97 -4.79 -14.89 -0.20
CA GLU A 97 -6.00 -15.39 -0.90
C GLU A 97 -7.23 -14.53 -0.58
N LYS A 98 -7.31 -14.05 0.67
CA LYS A 98 -8.30 -13.10 1.15
C LYS A 98 -7.61 -11.79 1.45
N PHE A 99 -7.69 -10.86 0.50
CA PHE A 99 -7.09 -9.53 0.64
C PHE A 99 -8.10 -8.42 0.42
N VAL A 100 -7.76 -7.23 0.87
CA VAL A 100 -8.39 -5.97 0.46
C VAL A 100 -7.31 -5.01 -0.02
N TYR A 101 -7.46 -4.51 -1.25
CA TYR A 101 -6.55 -3.53 -1.84
C TYR A 101 -7.31 -2.22 -2.05
N PHE A 102 -6.89 -1.17 -1.37
CA PHE A 102 -7.42 0.18 -1.54
C PHE A 102 -6.56 0.97 -2.54
N ILE A 103 -7.19 1.62 -3.50
CA ILE A 103 -6.55 2.56 -4.42
C ILE A 103 -7.25 3.91 -4.22
N GLU A 104 -6.50 4.90 -3.74
CA GLU A 104 -7.02 6.23 -3.45
C GLU A 104 -6.87 7.19 -4.66
N ASP A 105 -7.58 8.31 -4.62
CA ASP A 105 -7.47 9.45 -5.54
C ASP A 105 -7.43 9.13 -7.05
N ASN A 106 -8.23 8.16 -7.49
CA ASN A 106 -8.33 7.75 -8.90
C ASN A 106 -9.76 7.87 -9.44
N LYS A 107 -9.92 8.44 -10.64
CA LYS A 107 -11.25 8.62 -11.24
C LYS A 107 -11.67 7.54 -12.22
N ASN A 108 -10.71 6.92 -12.91
CA ASN A 108 -11.01 6.10 -14.09
C ASN A 108 -10.18 4.82 -14.22
N VAL A 109 -9.15 4.61 -13.39
CA VAL A 109 -8.26 3.45 -13.51
C VAL A 109 -9.01 2.12 -13.36
N TYR A 110 -10.12 2.11 -12.61
CA TYR A 110 -11.00 0.96 -12.42
C TYR A 110 -11.44 0.32 -13.75
N LYS A 111 -11.63 1.11 -14.82
CA LYS A 111 -12.00 0.59 -16.15
C LYS A 111 -10.89 -0.24 -16.78
N GLU A 112 -9.64 0.17 -16.56
CA GLU A 112 -8.48 -0.57 -17.04
C GLU A 112 -8.24 -1.81 -16.18
N ILE A 113 -8.44 -1.70 -14.87
CA ILE A 113 -8.34 -2.83 -13.93
C ILE A 113 -9.37 -3.91 -14.27
N GLU A 114 -10.64 -3.56 -14.47
CA GLU A 114 -11.71 -4.49 -14.84
C GLU A 114 -11.39 -5.27 -16.13
N ARG A 115 -10.75 -4.60 -17.10
CA ARG A 115 -10.33 -5.23 -18.35
C ARG A 115 -9.13 -6.17 -18.18
N LEU A 116 -8.14 -5.77 -17.37
CA LEU A 116 -6.88 -6.49 -17.21
C LEU A 116 -6.97 -7.64 -16.19
N TYR A 117 -7.82 -7.49 -15.18
CA TYR A 117 -7.96 -8.40 -14.05
C TYR A 117 -9.45 -8.72 -13.79
N PRO A 118 -10.16 -9.33 -14.76
CA PRO A 118 -11.60 -9.59 -14.67
C PRO A 118 -12.00 -10.55 -13.55
N GLU A 119 -11.03 -11.25 -12.94
CA GLU A 119 -11.24 -12.14 -11.80
C GLU A 119 -11.33 -11.40 -10.45
N LEU A 120 -10.92 -10.13 -10.38
CA LEU A 120 -10.97 -9.34 -9.15
C LEU A 120 -12.37 -8.76 -8.93
N LYS A 121 -12.84 -8.82 -7.69
CA LYS A 121 -14.04 -8.07 -7.28
C LYS A 121 -13.66 -6.63 -7.05
N MET A 122 -14.49 -5.71 -7.53
CA MET A 122 -14.22 -4.28 -7.48
C MET A 122 -15.43 -3.51 -6.97
N ASP A 123 -15.22 -2.64 -5.97
CA ASP A 123 -16.18 -1.61 -5.56
C ASP A 123 -15.57 -0.22 -5.79
N VAL A 124 -16.30 0.65 -6.49
CA VAL A 124 -15.87 2.00 -6.84
C VAL A 124 -16.80 3.01 -6.19
N LYS A 125 -16.22 3.89 -5.36
CA LYS A 125 -16.94 4.93 -4.63
C LYS A 125 -16.23 6.27 -4.80
N GLY A 126 -16.68 7.04 -5.79
CA GLY A 126 -16.08 8.34 -6.08
C GLY A 126 -14.65 8.20 -6.63
N GLN A 127 -13.65 8.57 -5.84
CA GLN A 127 -12.24 8.43 -6.19
C GLN A 127 -11.52 7.27 -5.48
N LEU A 128 -12.27 6.46 -4.74
CA LEU A 128 -11.78 5.26 -4.08
C LEU A 128 -12.17 4.03 -4.90
N THR A 129 -11.20 3.19 -5.20
CA THR A 129 -11.40 1.86 -5.79
C THR A 129 -10.92 0.81 -4.80
N VAL A 130 -11.77 -0.17 -4.50
CA VAL A 130 -11.44 -1.28 -3.59
C VAL A 130 -11.45 -2.59 -4.36
N LEU A 131 -10.35 -3.33 -4.33
CA LEU A 131 -10.20 -4.65 -4.95
C LEU A 131 -10.18 -5.74 -3.89
N SER A 132 -10.73 -6.90 -4.23
CA SER A 132 -10.70 -8.10 -3.38
C SER A 132 -10.85 -9.39 -4.21
N ARG A 133 -10.65 -10.54 -3.56
CA ARG A 133 -10.89 -11.88 -4.11
C ARG A 133 -11.91 -12.63 -3.25
#